data_AF-A0A0C2WHZ5-F1
#
_entry.id   AF-A0A0C2WHZ5-F1
#
_cell.length_a   1.000
_cell.length_b   1.000
_cell.length_c   1.000
_cell.angle_alpha   90.00
_cell.angle_beta   90.00
_cell.angle_gamma   90.00
#
_symmetry.space_group_name_H-M   'P 1'
#
loop_
_entity.id
_entity.type
_entity.pdbx_description
1 polymer ?
#
loop_
_entity_poly.entity_id
_entity_poly.type
_entity_poly.pdbx_seq_one_letter_code
_entity_poly.pdbx_strand_id
1 'polypeptide(L)'
;MPSTPLLSLVPSRVQHRAGALSAYDMLLRLEKSILADIGSPANKNAREEADRSLLYCRIVGHFFHHVPSDAGLAHIVREVSSMAGDKQKLLDLGKLYYDHALRVFRSAKGQTPA
;
A
#
# COMPACT_ATOMS: atom_id res chain seq x y z
N MET A 1 -13.41 3.19 7.11
CA MET A 1 -12.58 2.29 7.93
C MET A 1 -11.27 3.01 8.18
N PRO A 2 -10.83 3.20 9.43
CA PRO A 2 -9.48 3.69 9.68
C PRO A 2 -8.51 2.64 9.14
N SER A 3 -7.73 2.99 8.12
CA SER A 3 -6.75 2.09 7.51
C SER A 3 -5.81 1.63 8.63
N THR A 4 -5.59 0.33 8.81
CA THR A 4 -4.65 -0.15 9.83
C THR A 4 -3.22 0.31 9.49
N PRO A 5 -2.42 0.77 10.47
CA PRO A 5 -1.03 1.17 10.22
C PRO A 5 -0.23 0.01 9.62
N LEU A 6 0.75 0.30 8.76
CA LEU A 6 1.66 -0.75 8.33
C LEU A 6 2.36 -1.31 9.57
N LEU A 7 2.43 -2.63 9.65
CA LEU A 7 3.16 -3.28 10.72
C LEU A 7 4.64 -2.93 10.55
N SER A 8 5.26 -2.36 11.57
CA SER A 8 6.70 -2.08 11.58
C SER A 8 7.53 -3.37 11.47
N LEU A 9 6.94 -4.50 11.82
CA LEU A 9 7.55 -5.82 11.68
C LEU A 9 7.51 -6.26 10.21
N VAL A 10 8.69 -6.44 9.61
CA VAL A 10 8.81 -7.07 8.30
C VAL A 10 8.24 -8.49 8.38
N PRO A 11 7.31 -8.88 7.50
CA PRO A 11 6.77 -10.23 7.48
C PRO A 11 7.89 -11.26 7.30
N SER A 12 7.88 -12.34 8.08
CA SER A 12 8.92 -13.39 8.04
C SER A 12 9.14 -13.97 6.64
N ARG A 13 8.09 -14.00 5.81
CA ARG A 13 8.14 -14.43 4.39
C ARG A 13 9.00 -13.52 3.49
N VAL A 14 9.19 -12.27 3.90
CA VAL A 14 9.92 -11.22 3.17
C VAL A 14 11.37 -11.12 3.67
N GLN A 15 11.64 -11.53 4.92
CA GLN A 15 12.97 -11.42 5.55
C GLN A 15 14.07 -12.21 4.81
N HIS A 16 13.72 -13.32 4.17
CA HIS A 16 14.69 -14.16 3.45
C HIS A 16 14.79 -13.86 1.95
N ARG A 17 14.08 -12.84 1.44
CA ARG A 17 14.05 -12.52 0.01
C ARG A 17 14.87 -11.27 -0.30
N ALA A 18 15.81 -11.41 -1.24
CA ALA A 18 16.64 -10.30 -1.71
C ALA A 18 15.75 -9.16 -2.26
N GLY A 19 16.07 -7.92 -1.90
CA GLY A 19 15.33 -6.72 -2.33
C GLY A 19 14.00 -6.48 -1.61
N ALA A 20 13.41 -7.50 -0.98
CA ALA A 20 12.10 -7.41 -0.36
C ALA A 20 12.10 -6.57 0.93
N LEU A 21 13.18 -6.63 1.71
CA LEU A 21 13.42 -5.74 2.85
C LEU A 21 13.52 -4.28 2.44
N SER A 22 14.28 -3.99 1.38
CA SER A 22 14.44 -2.63 0.86
C SER A 22 13.11 -2.08 0.31
N ALA A 23 12.36 -2.91 -0.41
CA ALA A 23 11.02 -2.57 -0.88
C ALA A 23 10.05 -2.25 0.26
N TYR A 24 10.07 -3.05 1.33
CA TYR A 24 9.22 -2.79 2.50
C TYR A 24 9.64 -1.53 3.26
N ASP A 25 10.95 -1.28 3.40
CA ASP A 25 11.46 -0.04 4.02
C ASP A 25 11.06 1.21 3.21
N MET A 26 11.01 1.13 1.87
CA MET A 26 10.49 2.23 1.03
C MET A 26 9.04 2.56 1.37
N LEU A 27 8.18 1.55 1.58
CA LEU A 27 6.78 1.76 1.98
C LEU A 27 6.67 2.36 3.38
N LEU A 28 7.48 1.90 4.34
CA LEU A 28 7.51 2.47 5.69
C LEU A 28 7.94 3.94 5.70
N ARG A 29 8.95 4.30 4.90
CA ARG A 29 9.38 5.70 4.73
C ARG A 29 8.30 6.55 4.09
N LEU A 30 7.60 6.02 3.08
CA LEU A 30 6.49 6.69 2.43
C LEU A 30 5.33 6.94 3.42
N GLU A 31 4.94 5.94 4.21
CA GLU A 31 3.88 6.10 5.22
C GLU A 31 4.24 7.19 6.24
N LYS A 32 5.48 7.19 6.75
CA LYS A 32 5.96 8.23 7.68
C LYS A 32 5.90 9.63 7.06
N SER A 33 6.28 9.77 5.79
CA SER A 33 6.19 11.04 5.07
C SER A 33 4.74 11.54 5.01
N ILE A 34 3.80 10.66 4.61
CA ILE A 34 2.39 11.02 4.48
C ILE A 34 1.78 11.38 5.84
N LEU A 35 2.14 10.65 6.89
CA LEU A 35 1.68 10.95 8.26
C LEU A 35 2.20 12.31 8.77
N ALA A 36 3.41 12.71 8.38
CA ALA A 36 3.93 14.04 8.69
C ALA A 36 3.10 15.14 7.99
N ASP A 37 2.76 14.94 6.71
CA ASP A 37 1.95 15.88 5.92
C ASP A 37 0.52 16.00 6.47
N ILE A 38 -0.03 14.89 6.97
CA ILE A 38 -1.34 14.81 7.65
C ILE A 38 -1.38 15.65 8.94
N GLY A 39 -0.25 15.76 9.67
CA GLY A 39 -0.13 16.51 10.91
C GLY A 39 -0.14 18.04 10.73
N SER A 40 0.10 18.54 9.51
CA SER A 40 0.07 19.96 9.17
C SER A 40 -0.67 20.21 7.83
N PRO A 41 -2.00 19.98 7.79
CA PRO A 41 -2.74 20.11 6.54
C PRO A 41 -2.97 21.58 6.17
N ALA A 42 -2.60 21.98 4.96
CA ALA A 42 -2.84 23.33 4.44
C ALA A 42 -4.33 23.66 4.26
N ASN A 43 -5.17 22.66 3.96
CA ASN A 43 -6.63 22.78 3.85
C ASN A 43 -7.31 21.38 3.86
N LYS A 44 -8.65 21.36 3.87
CA LYS A 44 -9.45 20.12 3.87
C LYS A 44 -9.16 19.20 2.68
N ASN A 45 -8.97 19.74 1.48
CA ASN A 45 -8.70 18.94 0.28
C ASN A 45 -7.33 18.28 0.35
N ALA A 46 -6.32 18.98 0.87
CA ALA A 46 -4.99 18.41 1.12
C ALA A 46 -5.04 17.28 2.14
N ARG A 47 -5.89 17.41 3.17
CA ARG A 47 -6.11 16.34 4.15
C ARG A 47 -6.73 15.10 3.52
N GLU A 48 -7.77 15.26 2.71
CA GLU A 48 -8.42 14.14 2.01
C GLU A 48 -7.47 13.42 1.05
N GLU A 49 -6.61 14.16 0.35
CA GLU A 49 -5.62 13.57 -0.56
C GLU A 49 -4.51 12.81 0.19
N ALA A 50 -4.06 13.35 1.33
CA ALA A 50 -3.11 12.66 2.19
C ALA A 50 -3.70 11.38 2.80
N ASP A 51 -4.98 11.40 3.19
CA ASP A 51 -5.69 10.21 3.70
C ASP A 51 -5.82 9.12 2.61
N ARG A 52 -6.07 9.50 1.33
CA ARG A 52 -6.06 8.57 0.20
C ARG A 52 -4.67 8.00 -0.07
N SER A 53 -3.65 8.87 -0.07
CA SER A 53 -2.27 8.46 -0.25
C SER A 53 -1.84 7.44 0.81
N LEU A 54 -2.26 7.68 2.06
CA LEU A 54 -2.03 6.77 3.18
C LEU A 54 -2.71 5.40 2.95
N LEU A 55 -3.95 5.40 2.45
CA LEU A 55 -4.66 4.17 2.09
C LEU A 55 -3.92 3.39 1.00
N TYR A 56 -3.46 4.05 -0.06
CA TYR A 56 -2.74 3.40 -1.16
C TYR A 56 -1.43 2.77 -0.70
N CYS A 57 -0.64 3.49 0.09
CA CYS A 57 0.58 2.95 0.70
C CYS A 57 0.29 1.70 1.55
N ARG A 58 -0.76 1.76 2.37
CA ARG A 58 -1.17 0.66 3.26
C ARG A 58 -1.64 -0.59 2.52
N ILE A 59 -2.35 -0.42 1.40
CA ILE A 59 -2.79 -1.54 0.56
C ILE A 59 -1.60 -2.31 0.00
N VAL A 60 -0.58 -1.60 -0.51
CA VAL A 60 0.63 -2.25 -1.02
C VAL A 60 1.31 -3.04 0.09
N GLY A 61 1.53 -2.42 1.26
CA GLY A 61 2.16 -3.11 2.38
C GLY A 61 1.33 -4.27 2.90
N HIS A 62 0.00 -4.21 2.87
CA HIS A 62 -0.87 -5.34 3.20
C HIS A 62 -0.60 -6.56 2.30
N PHE A 63 -0.39 -6.36 1.00
CA PHE A 63 -0.07 -7.48 0.11
C PHE A 63 1.30 -8.12 0.41
N PHE A 64 2.28 -7.38 0.95
CA PHE A 64 3.54 -7.99 1.41
C PHE A 64 3.32 -9.01 2.53
N HIS A 65 2.28 -8.83 3.35
CA HIS A 65 1.93 -9.76 4.43
C HIS A 65 1.03 -10.91 3.95
N HIS A 66 0.05 -10.59 3.11
CA HIS A 66 -1.11 -11.47 2.89
C HIS A 66 -1.25 -12.02 1.48
N VAL A 67 -0.34 -11.69 0.54
CA VAL A 67 -0.41 -12.28 -0.79
C VAL A 67 -0.26 -13.82 -0.68
N PRO A 68 -1.20 -14.59 -1.24
CA PRO A 68 -1.25 -16.03 -1.03
C PRO A 68 -0.10 -16.74 -1.77
N SER A 69 0.32 -16.21 -2.92
CA SER A 69 1.35 -16.83 -3.75
C SER A 69 2.72 -16.16 -3.60
N ASP A 70 3.75 -17.00 -3.57
CA ASP A 70 5.15 -16.59 -3.55
C ASP A 70 5.58 -15.88 -4.84
N ALA A 71 4.94 -16.23 -5.96
CA ALA A 71 5.09 -15.53 -7.24
C ALA A 71 4.47 -14.12 -7.20
N GLY A 72 3.30 -13.98 -6.57
CA GLY A 72 2.65 -12.69 -6.34
C GLY A 72 3.52 -11.79 -5.45
N LEU A 73 4.10 -12.36 -4.39
CA LEU A 73 5.04 -11.62 -3.54
C LEU A 73 6.28 -11.16 -4.32
N ALA A 74 6.88 -12.04 -5.12
CA ALA A 74 8.04 -11.68 -5.94
C ALA A 74 7.71 -10.57 -6.94
N HIS A 75 6.52 -10.62 -7.56
CA HIS A 75 6.03 -9.59 -8.45
C HIS A 75 5.90 -8.23 -7.74
N ILE A 76 5.22 -8.20 -6.59
CA ILE A 76 5.04 -6.96 -5.82
C ILE A 76 6.40 -6.37 -5.39
N VAL A 77 7.33 -7.21 -4.92
CA VAL A 77 8.68 -6.79 -4.54
C VAL A 77 9.39 -6.16 -5.74
N ARG A 78 9.34 -6.82 -6.91
CA ARG A 78 9.96 -6.31 -8.14
C ARG A 78 9.37 -4.97 -8.55
N GLU A 79 8.04 -4.84 -8.53
CA GLU A 79 7.35 -3.60 -8.87
C GLU A 79 7.79 -2.47 -7.94
N VAL A 80 7.71 -2.65 -6.62
CA VAL A 80 8.12 -1.63 -5.64
C VAL A 80 9.61 -1.28 -5.78
N SER A 81 10.48 -2.26 -5.96
CA SER A 81 11.92 -2.02 -6.16
C SER A 81 12.21 -1.25 -7.45
N SER A 82 11.45 -1.48 -8.52
CA SER A 82 11.65 -0.80 -9.80
C SER A 82 11.28 0.69 -9.78
N MET A 83 10.50 1.13 -8.79
CA MET A 83 10.11 2.53 -8.63
C MET A 83 11.21 3.40 -8.01
N ALA A 84 12.34 2.82 -7.57
CA ALA A 84 13.53 3.54 -7.11
C ALA A 84 13.27 4.63 -6.04
N GLY A 85 12.25 4.46 -5.20
CA GLY A 85 11.87 5.44 -4.18
C GLY A 85 11.04 6.63 -4.67
N ASP A 86 10.60 6.62 -5.92
CA ASP A 86 9.63 7.58 -6.45
C ASP A 86 8.29 7.42 -5.72
N LYS A 87 7.98 8.39 -4.86
CA LYS A 87 6.77 8.38 -4.02
C LYS A 87 5.50 8.34 -4.86
N GLN A 88 5.44 9.08 -5.96
CA GLN A 88 4.22 9.20 -6.76
C GLN A 88 3.91 7.87 -7.45
N LYS A 89 4.93 7.23 -8.03
CA LYS A 89 4.76 5.91 -8.66
C LYS A 89 4.35 4.82 -7.67
N LEU A 90 4.87 4.86 -6.45
CA LEU A 90 4.44 3.94 -5.39
C LEU A 90 2.96 4.16 -5.00
N LEU A 91 2.51 5.41 -4.95
CA LEU A 91 1.10 5.74 -4.72
C LEU A 91 0.22 5.31 -5.89
N ASP A 92 0.66 5.50 -7.12
CA ASP A 92 -0.06 5.06 -8.33
C ASP A 92 -0.20 3.53 -8.37
N LEU A 93 0.82 2.80 -7.95
CA LEU A 93 0.76 1.34 -7.77
C LEU A 93 -0.27 0.95 -6.70
N GLY A 94 -0.29 1.64 -5.55
CA GLY A 94 -1.29 1.41 -4.52
C GLY A 94 -2.72 1.75 -4.99
N LYS A 95 -2.88 2.79 -5.81
CA LYS A 95 -4.13 3.15 -6.46
C LYS A 95 -4.59 2.09 -7.46
N LEU A 96 -3.67 1.55 -8.27
CA LEU A 96 -3.94 0.43 -9.19
C LEU A 96 -4.50 -0.76 -8.41
N TYR A 97 -3.83 -1.16 -7.33
CA TYR A 97 -4.32 -2.25 -6.50
C TYR A 97 -5.66 -1.93 -5.81
N TYR A 98 -5.88 -0.70 -5.36
CA TYR A 98 -7.17 -0.29 -4.84
C TYR A 98 -8.28 -0.41 -5.89
N ASP A 99 -8.03 0.06 -7.12
CA ASP A 99 -8.97 0.05 -8.22
C ASP A 99 -9.27 -1.38 -8.71
N HIS A 100 -8.28 -2.27 -8.70
CA HIS A 100 -8.46 -3.65 -9.18
C HIS A 100 -8.89 -4.64 -8.09
N ALA A 101 -8.37 -4.52 -6.87
CA ALA A 101 -8.74 -5.40 -5.78
C ALA A 101 -10.02 -4.91 -5.12
N LEU A 102 -10.08 -3.67 -4.63
CA LEU A 102 -11.16 -3.25 -3.73
C LEU A 102 -12.35 -2.62 -4.46
N ARG A 103 -12.13 -1.84 -5.52
CA ARG A 103 -13.24 -1.21 -6.26
C ARG A 103 -14.09 -2.27 -6.97
N VAL A 104 -13.50 -3.34 -7.50
CA VAL A 104 -14.24 -4.45 -8.12
C VAL A 104 -15.18 -5.12 -7.10
N PHE A 105 -14.72 -5.37 -5.87
CA PHE A 105 -15.59 -5.89 -4.80
C PHE A 105 -16.67 -4.88 -4.37
N ARG A 106 -16.40 -3.57 -4.42
CA ARG A 106 -17.40 -2.53 -4.11
C ARG A 106 -18.46 -2.39 -5.21
N SER A 107 -18.10 -2.58 -6.48
CA SER A 107 -19.05 -2.60 -7.61
C SER A 107 -19.85 -3.89 -7.66
N ALA A 108 -19.32 -5.00 -7.13
CA ALA A 108 -20.00 -6.29 -6.99
C ALA A 108 -21.00 -6.31 -5.81
N LYS A 109 -21.66 -5.18 -5.51
CA LYS A 109 -22.87 -5.14 -4.66
C LYS A 109 -24.06 -5.77 -5.43
N GLY A 110 -23.92 -7.04 -5.79
CA GLY A 110 -25.07 -7.89 -6.13
C GLY A 110 -25.80 -8.30 -4.85
N GLN A 111 -27.11 -8.55 -4.96
CA GLN A 111 -27.90 -9.10 -3.86
C GLN A 111 -27.18 -10.28 -3.21
N THR A 112 -27.01 -10.23 -1.89
CA THR A 112 -26.72 -11.42 -1.08
C THR A 112 -27.77 -12.47 -1.46
N PRO A 113 -27.39 -13.71 -1.82
CA PRO A 113 -28.37 -14.77 -1.99
C PRO A 113 -29.17 -14.91 -0.68
N ALA A 114 -30.50 -14.98 -0.80
CA ALA A 114 -31.40 -15.15 0.32
C ALA A 114 -31.21 -16.51 1.01
#